data_AF-A0AAD8Z030-F1
#
_entry.id   AF-A0AAD8Z030-F1
#
_cell.length_a   1.000
_cell.length_b   1.000
_cell.length_c   1.000
_cell.angle_alpha   90.00
_cell.angle_beta   90.00
_cell.angle_gamma   90.00
#
_symmetry.space_group_name_H-M   'P 1'
#
loop_
_entity.id
_entity.type
_entity.pdbx_description
1 polymer ?
#
loop_
_entity_poly.entity_id
_entity_poly.type
_entity_poly.pdbx_seq_one_letter_code
_entity_poly.pdbx_strand_id
1 'polypeptide(L)'
;MFRCSTDDVSEFTEAVVGFIGKLVDNTIPRTTIKKFPNQKPRVDKTIHEALNSHTAAYNAGIISGNMDKYKSAAYGVRRAVREAKWCYGRKLETQFQQSGSRSLWQELRKITDYRSPLSGLMSADESLANKLNTFFARFEATSSSANANSADANNANGPDGICRRVLKACADQLASAFTDIFNLSLTLGIVPSSFKCSTIVPVLKKPRPSGLDDYHPVALTSVVMKCFEKLVRDFITSSLPASMDPLQFAYSHNRSTDDAIAHLLHTTLTHLDKGRGNYVKMLFVDYSSAFNTIIPSLLTTKRI
;
A
#
# COMPACT_ATOMS: atom_id res chain seq x y z
N MET A 1 -14.15 -6.79 -30.77
CA MET A 1 -14.87 -8.00 -30.30
C MET A 1 -16.03 -7.64 -29.37
N PHE A 2 -15.82 -6.78 -28.36
CA PHE A 2 -16.84 -6.43 -27.35
C PHE A 2 -17.82 -5.30 -27.73
N ARG A 3 -17.48 -4.46 -28.72
CA ARG A 3 -18.27 -3.26 -29.07
C ARG A 3 -19.59 -3.54 -29.80
N CYS A 4 -19.75 -4.74 -30.37
CA CYS A 4 -20.91 -5.06 -31.22
C CYS A 4 -22.14 -5.51 -30.41
N SER A 5 -22.04 -5.66 -29.08
CA SER A 5 -23.08 -6.29 -28.28
C SER A 5 -23.94 -5.31 -27.47
N THR A 6 -23.49 -4.09 -27.16
CA THR A 6 -24.18 -3.24 -26.17
C THR A 6 -23.90 -1.74 -26.37
N ASP A 7 -24.95 -0.91 -26.44
CA ASP A 7 -24.84 0.56 -26.37
C ASP A 7 -24.63 1.07 -24.92
N ASP A 8 -24.80 0.19 -23.91
CA ASP A 8 -24.54 0.51 -22.51
C ASP A 8 -23.05 0.40 -22.17
N VAL A 9 -22.47 1.53 -21.76
CA VAL A 9 -21.07 1.62 -21.31
C VAL A 9 -20.79 0.74 -20.09
N SER A 10 -21.78 0.54 -19.21
CA SER A 10 -21.61 -0.28 -18.00
C SER A 10 -21.48 -1.75 -18.37
N GLU A 11 -22.40 -2.27 -19.19
CA GLU A 11 -22.36 -3.66 -19.66
C GLU A 11 -21.09 -3.95 -20.47
N PHE A 12 -20.70 -3.03 -21.35
CA PHE A 12 -19.45 -3.14 -22.10
C PHE A 12 -18.23 -3.19 -21.17
N THR A 13 -18.20 -2.35 -20.12
CA THR A 13 -17.10 -2.32 -19.15
C THR A 13 -17.06 -3.61 -18.34
N GLU A 14 -18.20 -4.11 -17.85
CA GLU A 14 -18.26 -5.39 -17.13
C GLU A 14 -17.80 -6.56 -17.98
N ALA A 15 -18.16 -6.60 -19.27
CA ALA A 15 -17.72 -7.64 -20.19
C ALA A 15 -16.19 -7.64 -20.36
N VAL A 16 -15.58 -6.45 -20.52
CA VAL A 16 -14.13 -6.30 -20.65
C VAL A 16 -13.41 -6.66 -19.35
N VAL A 17 -13.86 -6.11 -18.21
CA VAL A 17 -13.28 -6.37 -16.89
C VAL A 17 -13.41 -7.85 -16.52
N GLY A 18 -14.58 -8.45 -16.75
CA GLY A 18 -14.84 -9.87 -16.52
C GLY A 18 -13.98 -10.77 -17.40
N PHE A 19 -13.78 -10.40 -18.67
CA PHE A 19 -12.87 -11.13 -19.55
C PHE A 19 -11.42 -11.06 -19.07
N ILE A 20 -10.94 -9.88 -18.66
CA ILE A 20 -9.61 -9.70 -18.08
C ILE A 20 -9.47 -10.57 -16.81
N GLY A 21 -10.47 -10.54 -15.93
CA GLY A 21 -10.50 -11.37 -14.72
C GLY A 21 -10.36 -12.85 -15.04
N LYS A 22 -11.15 -13.35 -16.00
CA LYS A 22 -11.07 -14.73 -16.49
C LYS A 22 -9.70 -15.09 -17.05
N LEU A 23 -9.09 -14.21 -17.84
CA LEU A 23 -7.74 -14.43 -18.37
C LEU A 23 -6.70 -14.48 -17.27
N VAL A 24 -6.77 -13.56 -16.30
CA VAL A 24 -5.88 -13.51 -15.14
C VAL A 24 -5.98 -14.81 -14.34
N ASP A 25 -7.19 -15.27 -14.05
CA ASP A 25 -7.44 -16.50 -13.30
C ASP A 25 -6.92 -17.74 -14.04
N ASN A 26 -6.96 -17.74 -15.37
CA ASN A 26 -6.49 -18.85 -16.20
C ASN A 26 -4.97 -18.86 -16.45
N THR A 27 -4.32 -17.69 -16.44
CA THR A 27 -2.90 -17.56 -16.85
C THR A 27 -1.95 -17.37 -15.67
N ILE A 28 -2.41 -16.72 -14.60
CA ILE A 28 -1.55 -16.40 -13.46
C ILE A 28 -1.76 -17.46 -12.38
N PRO A 29 -0.79 -18.37 -12.15
CA PRO A 29 -0.91 -19.36 -11.10
C PRO A 29 -0.99 -18.68 -9.74
N ARG A 30 -2.09 -18.90 -9.02
CA ARG A 30 -2.25 -18.43 -7.64
C ARG A 30 -1.62 -19.44 -6.69
N THR A 31 -0.56 -19.02 -5.99
CA THR A 31 0.03 -19.83 -4.91
C THR A 31 -0.41 -19.29 -3.56
N THR A 32 -1.28 -20.02 -2.87
CA THR A 32 -1.63 -19.71 -1.48
C THR A 32 -0.51 -20.14 -0.55
N ILE A 33 0.33 -19.20 -0.13
CA ILE A 33 1.42 -19.48 0.81
C ILE A 33 0.86 -19.49 2.24
N LYS A 34 0.63 -20.69 2.78
CA LYS A 34 0.39 -20.88 4.22
C LYS A 34 1.72 -20.72 4.96
N LYS A 35 1.95 -19.54 5.57
CA LYS A 35 3.12 -19.32 6.43
C LYS A 35 2.88 -19.99 7.80
N PHE A 36 3.57 -21.09 8.06
CA PHE A 36 3.59 -21.73 9.39
C PHE A 36 4.80 -21.25 10.22
N PRO A 37 4.72 -21.19 11.56
CA PRO A 37 5.71 -20.51 12.41
C PRO A 37 7.09 -21.20 12.59
N ASN A 38 7.47 -22.22 11.81
CA ASN A 38 8.37 -23.29 12.28
C ASN A 38 9.73 -23.48 11.57
N GLN A 39 10.38 -22.42 11.09
CA GLN A 39 11.82 -22.44 10.77
C GLN A 39 12.54 -21.31 11.50
N LYS A 40 12.37 -21.24 12.82
CA LYS A 40 13.04 -20.20 13.61
C LYS A 40 14.46 -20.67 13.94
N PRO A 41 15.50 -19.85 13.75
CA PRO A 41 16.92 -20.22 13.99
C PRO A 41 17.22 -20.74 15.42
N ARG A 42 16.33 -20.42 16.36
CA ARG A 42 16.35 -20.86 17.77
C ARG A 42 15.76 -22.24 18.02
N VAL A 43 15.31 -22.97 16.99
CA VAL A 43 14.82 -24.34 17.12
C VAL A 43 16.00 -25.28 16.96
N ASP A 44 16.53 -25.78 18.07
CA ASP A 44 17.68 -26.68 18.10
C ASP A 44 17.28 -28.14 18.30
N LYS A 45 18.28 -29.03 18.35
CA LYS A 45 18.08 -30.48 18.54
C LYS A 45 17.34 -30.79 19.85
N THR A 46 17.53 -29.98 20.90
CA THR A 46 16.89 -30.18 22.21
C THR A 46 15.39 -29.97 22.16
N ILE A 47 14.92 -28.99 21.36
CA ILE A 47 13.48 -28.79 21.12
C ILE A 47 12.90 -29.96 20.36
N HIS A 48 13.61 -30.52 19.37
CA HIS A 48 13.16 -31.68 18.60
C HIS A 48 13.09 -32.94 19.47
N GLU A 49 14.09 -33.18 20.32
CA GLU A 49 14.10 -34.29 21.27
C GLU A 49 12.97 -34.16 22.31
N ALA A 50 12.69 -32.94 22.79
CA ALA A 50 11.57 -32.67 23.69
C ALA A 50 10.22 -32.88 22.99
N LEU A 51 10.08 -32.47 21.72
CA LEU A 51 8.87 -32.69 20.92
C LEU A 51 8.63 -34.18 20.67
N ASN A 52 9.68 -34.92 20.32
CA ASN A 52 9.62 -36.36 20.08
C ASN A 52 9.25 -37.11 21.36
N SER A 53 9.84 -36.72 22.49
CA SER A 53 9.50 -37.28 23.82
C SER A 53 8.06 -36.97 24.22
N HIS A 54 7.57 -35.77 23.92
CA HIS A 54 6.17 -35.38 24.14
C HIS A 54 5.19 -36.23 23.32
N THR A 55 5.49 -36.43 22.03
CA THR A 55 4.68 -37.28 21.13
C THR A 55 4.71 -38.74 21.56
N ALA A 56 5.88 -39.27 21.97
CA ALA A 56 6.00 -40.63 22.49
C ALA A 56 5.21 -40.82 23.81
N ALA A 57 5.28 -39.84 24.72
CA ALA A 57 4.54 -39.88 25.98
C ALA A 57 3.02 -39.77 25.78
N TYR A 58 2.56 -39.01 24.79
CA TYR A 58 1.16 -38.96 24.39
C TYR A 58 0.67 -40.32 23.89
N ASN A 59 1.40 -40.92 22.94
CA ASN A 59 1.03 -42.21 22.35
C ASN A 59 1.03 -43.33 23.40
N ALA A 60 2.01 -43.34 24.31
CA ALA A 60 2.04 -44.29 25.42
C ALA A 60 0.89 -44.07 26.42
N GLY A 61 0.54 -42.82 26.71
CA GLY A 61 -0.56 -42.49 27.63
C GLY A 61 -1.95 -42.83 27.07
N ILE A 62 -2.13 -42.74 25.76
CA ILE A 62 -3.36 -43.21 25.07
C ILE A 62 -3.51 -44.73 25.22
N ILE A 63 -2.41 -45.49 25.12
CA ILE A 63 -2.42 -46.95 25.23
C ILE A 63 -2.59 -47.41 26.68
N SER A 64 -1.96 -46.73 27.64
CA SER A 64 -1.96 -47.13 29.06
C SER A 64 -3.05 -46.49 29.92
N GLY A 65 -3.82 -45.52 29.38
CA GLY A 65 -4.84 -44.77 30.10
C GLY A 65 -4.34 -43.76 31.15
N ASN A 66 -3.02 -43.59 31.29
CA ASN A 66 -2.40 -42.66 32.25
C ASN A 66 -1.62 -41.57 31.53
N MET A 67 -2.01 -40.31 31.74
CA MET A 67 -1.52 -39.14 30.99
C MET A 67 -0.48 -38.30 31.76
N ASP A 68 -0.02 -38.73 32.93
CA ASP A 68 0.88 -37.92 33.77
C ASP A 68 2.28 -37.76 33.15
N LYS A 69 2.76 -38.79 32.46
CA LYS A 69 4.01 -38.71 31.69
C LYS A 69 3.92 -37.72 30.52
N TYR A 70 2.76 -37.62 29.88
CA TYR A 70 2.50 -36.62 28.83
C TYR A 70 2.51 -35.18 29.39
N LYS A 71 1.84 -34.95 30.54
CA LYS A 71 1.85 -33.64 31.20
C LYS A 71 3.26 -33.20 31.60
N SER A 72 4.08 -34.12 32.11
CA SER A 72 5.49 -33.85 32.43
C SER A 72 6.31 -33.53 31.18
N ALA A 73 6.15 -34.30 30.10
CA ALA A 73 6.81 -34.03 28.82
C ALA A 73 6.39 -32.68 28.20
N ALA A 74 5.14 -32.25 28.38
CA ALA A 74 4.64 -30.95 27.91
C ALA A 74 5.28 -29.77 28.66
N TYR A 75 5.63 -29.96 29.94
CA TYR A 75 6.44 -29.01 30.68
C TYR A 75 7.88 -28.98 30.15
N GLY A 76 8.45 -30.14 29.83
CA GLY A 76 9.77 -30.28 29.19
C GLY A 76 9.88 -29.49 27.87
N VAL A 77 8.89 -29.59 26.99
CA VAL A 77 8.86 -28.81 25.73
C VAL A 77 8.84 -27.30 25.99
N ARG A 78 7.99 -26.84 26.91
CA ARG A 78 7.90 -25.40 27.25
C ARG A 78 9.19 -24.87 27.84
N ARG A 79 9.89 -25.68 28.64
CA ARG A 79 11.20 -25.36 29.20
C ARG A 79 12.27 -25.28 28.11
N ALA A 80 12.38 -26.30 27.26
CA ALA A 80 13.34 -26.31 26.14
C ALA A 80 13.16 -25.12 25.19
N VAL A 81 11.91 -24.76 24.87
CA VAL A 81 11.62 -23.58 24.03
C VAL A 81 12.01 -22.27 24.72
N ARG A 82 11.83 -22.16 26.04
CA ARG A 82 12.21 -20.96 26.80
C ARG A 82 13.72 -20.81 26.88
N GLU A 83 14.43 -21.90 27.18
CA GLU A 83 15.88 -21.94 27.27
C GLU A 83 16.53 -21.67 25.90
N ALA A 84 16.06 -22.30 24.82
CA ALA A 84 16.59 -22.04 23.48
C ALA A 84 16.34 -20.59 23.00
N LYS A 85 15.18 -20.00 23.34
CA LYS A 85 14.93 -18.56 23.12
C LYS A 85 15.92 -17.68 23.87
N TRP A 86 16.20 -18.01 25.13
CA TRP A 86 17.09 -17.24 25.98
C TRP A 86 18.56 -17.37 25.52
N CYS A 87 19.04 -18.59 25.25
CA CYS A 87 20.38 -18.84 24.73
C CYS A 87 20.61 -18.15 23.38
N TYR A 88 19.63 -18.20 22.47
CA TYR A 88 19.72 -17.50 21.20
C TYR A 88 19.72 -15.97 21.37
N GLY A 89 18.89 -15.44 22.28
CA GLY A 89 18.89 -14.02 22.63
C GLY A 89 20.25 -13.53 23.15
N ARG A 90 20.87 -14.27 24.08
CA ARG A 90 22.22 -13.96 24.58
C ARG A 90 23.29 -14.05 23.49
N LYS A 91 23.21 -15.06 22.60
CA LYS A 91 24.14 -15.20 21.48
C LYS A 91 24.07 -14.00 20.53
N LEU A 92 22.86 -13.53 20.22
CA LEU A 92 22.66 -12.30 19.44
C LEU A 92 23.26 -11.10 20.17
N GLU A 93 22.89 -10.87 21.43
CA GLU A 93 23.36 -9.71 22.23
C GLU A 93 24.88 -9.65 22.35
N THR A 94 25.53 -10.80 22.53
CA THR A 94 27.00 -10.91 22.56
C THR A 94 27.62 -10.57 21.20
N GLN A 95 26.98 -10.95 20.09
CA GLN A 95 27.45 -10.60 18.74
C GLN A 95 27.19 -9.13 18.38
N PHE A 96 26.10 -8.53 18.89
CA PHE A 96 25.79 -7.10 18.76
C PHE A 96 26.87 -6.22 19.40
N GLN A 97 27.44 -6.64 20.53
CA GLN A 97 28.52 -5.90 21.21
C GLN A 97 29.89 -6.03 20.51
N GLN A 98 30.06 -7.01 19.61
CA GLN A 98 31.37 -7.39 19.06
C GLN A 98 31.55 -7.10 17.56
N SER A 99 30.49 -6.80 16.78
CA SER A 99 30.55 -6.82 15.30
C SER A 99 29.99 -5.57 14.62
N GLY A 100 30.68 -5.08 13.58
CA GLY A 100 30.28 -3.90 12.79
C GLY A 100 28.98 -4.06 11.98
N SER A 101 28.40 -2.92 11.60
CA SER A 101 27.07 -2.77 10.96
C SER A 101 26.79 -3.69 9.76
N ARG A 102 27.82 -4.11 9.01
CA ARG A 102 27.68 -5.00 7.85
C ARG A 102 27.35 -6.45 8.22
N SER A 103 27.90 -6.95 9.33
CA SER A 103 27.59 -8.31 9.82
C SER A 103 26.14 -8.40 10.30
N LEU A 104 25.62 -7.30 10.85
CA LEU A 104 24.23 -7.16 11.27
C LEU A 104 23.24 -7.35 10.12
N TRP A 105 23.50 -6.72 8.99
CA TRP A 105 22.64 -6.82 7.80
C TRP A 105 22.65 -8.21 7.17
N GLN A 106 23.77 -8.93 7.25
CA GLN A 106 23.87 -10.31 6.76
C GLN A 106 23.11 -11.32 7.65
N GLU A 107 23.07 -11.10 8.97
CA GLU A 107 22.34 -11.97 9.89
C GLU A 107 20.83 -11.66 9.93
N LEU A 108 20.43 -10.39 9.83
CA LEU A 108 19.01 -10.02 9.62
C LEU A 108 18.42 -10.69 8.38
N ARG A 109 19.23 -10.78 7.31
CA ARG A 109 18.87 -11.48 6.08
C ARG A 109 18.63 -12.98 6.27
N LYS A 110 19.38 -13.63 7.17
CA LYS A 110 19.17 -15.05 7.55
C LYS A 110 17.98 -15.24 8.48
N ILE A 111 17.75 -14.33 9.41
CA ILE A 111 16.59 -14.36 10.34
C ILE A 111 15.26 -14.17 9.58
N THR A 112 15.29 -13.38 8.52
CA THR A 112 14.12 -13.01 7.72
C THR A 112 13.96 -13.83 6.43
N ASP A 113 14.86 -14.78 6.15
CA ASP A 113 14.95 -15.57 4.91
C ASP A 113 14.98 -14.74 3.61
N TYR A 114 15.57 -13.54 3.65
CA TYR A 114 15.58 -12.62 2.52
C TYR A 114 16.58 -13.07 1.40
N ARG A 115 16.06 -13.50 0.25
CA ARG A 115 16.86 -13.78 -0.98
C ARG A 115 16.78 -12.62 -1.97
N SER A 116 17.92 -12.25 -2.55
CA SER A 116 18.00 -11.17 -3.54
C SER A 116 17.70 -11.75 -4.94
N PRO A 117 16.97 -11.05 -5.82
CA PRO A 117 16.72 -11.54 -7.18
C PRO A 117 18.01 -11.53 -8.02
N LEU A 118 18.26 -12.61 -8.75
CA LEU A 118 19.42 -12.80 -9.64
C LEU A 118 19.29 -11.92 -10.90
N SER A 119 20.41 -11.39 -11.38
CA SER A 119 20.53 -10.41 -12.49
C SER A 119 20.81 -11.08 -13.86
N GLY A 120 20.44 -10.40 -14.96
CA GLY A 120 20.88 -10.66 -16.36
C GLY A 120 19.83 -10.23 -17.43
N LEU A 121 19.78 -8.95 -17.85
CA LEU A 121 20.41 -8.27 -19.00
C LEU A 121 19.79 -8.53 -20.40
N MET A 122 19.17 -7.50 -21.00
CA MET A 122 19.20 -7.18 -22.44
C MET A 122 19.02 -5.66 -22.62
N SER A 123 19.82 -5.08 -23.51
CA SER A 123 19.95 -3.65 -23.82
C SER A 123 18.70 -3.09 -24.53
N ALA A 124 18.03 -2.13 -23.90
CA ALA A 124 17.14 -1.16 -24.55
C ALA A 124 17.24 0.14 -23.74
N ASP A 125 17.78 1.18 -24.38
CA ASP A 125 18.08 2.53 -23.88
C ASP A 125 17.68 2.80 -22.41
N GLU A 126 18.61 2.44 -21.52
CA GLU A 126 18.48 2.49 -20.07
C GLU A 126 18.16 3.91 -19.56
N SER A 127 18.53 4.93 -20.33
CA SER A 127 18.25 6.35 -20.06
C SER A 127 16.75 6.66 -20.07
N LEU A 128 15.99 6.13 -21.04
CA LEU A 128 14.55 6.35 -21.15
C LEU A 128 13.77 5.52 -20.13
N ALA A 129 14.17 4.27 -19.94
CA ALA A 129 13.57 3.38 -18.94
C ALA A 129 13.83 3.89 -17.51
N ASN A 130 15.02 4.42 -17.21
CA ASN A 130 15.31 5.06 -15.94
C ASN A 130 14.57 6.38 -15.78
N LYS A 131 14.47 7.23 -16.82
CA LYS A 131 13.63 8.46 -16.76
C LYS A 131 12.16 8.15 -16.47
N LEU A 132 11.60 7.11 -17.07
CA LEU A 132 10.22 6.68 -16.83
C LEU A 132 10.07 6.05 -15.43
N ASN A 133 11.01 5.20 -14.99
CA ASN A 133 10.99 4.64 -13.64
C ASN A 133 11.12 5.73 -12.57
N THR A 134 12.01 6.71 -12.73
CA THR A 134 12.12 7.84 -11.78
C THR A 134 10.88 8.72 -11.82
N PHE A 135 10.29 8.97 -13.00
CA PHE A 135 9.05 9.76 -13.14
C PHE A 135 7.84 9.09 -12.48
N PHE A 136 7.71 7.77 -12.59
CA PHE A 136 6.59 7.01 -12.01
C PHE A 136 6.82 6.56 -10.56
N ALA A 137 8.07 6.38 -10.11
CA ALA A 137 8.42 5.98 -8.74
C ALA A 137 8.68 7.15 -7.78
N ARG A 138 8.64 8.41 -8.24
CA ARG A 138 8.88 9.60 -7.41
C ARG A 138 7.89 9.79 -6.23
N PHE A 139 6.81 9.03 -6.18
CA PHE A 139 5.84 9.05 -5.09
C PHE A 139 6.02 7.91 -4.06
N GLU A 140 6.96 6.98 -4.27
CA GLU A 140 7.20 5.86 -3.33
C GLU A 140 8.51 5.98 -2.54
N ALA A 141 9.35 6.98 -2.83
CA ALA A 141 10.65 7.13 -2.18
C ALA A 141 10.62 7.95 -0.87
N THR A 142 9.68 7.70 0.04
CA THR A 142 9.92 7.84 1.49
C THR A 142 8.75 7.25 2.29
N SER A 143 8.83 5.95 2.62
CA SER A 143 8.52 5.42 3.96
C SER A 143 8.50 3.88 3.94
N SER A 144 9.57 3.29 4.46
CA SER A 144 9.49 1.94 5.04
C SER A 144 8.63 2.02 6.31
N SER A 145 7.45 1.39 6.32
CA SER A 145 7.11 0.27 7.21
C SER A 145 5.61 -0.06 7.23
N ALA A 146 5.35 -1.37 7.17
CA ALA A 146 4.36 -2.11 7.96
C ALA A 146 2.84 -2.09 7.60
N ASN A 147 2.43 -3.30 7.19
CA ASN A 147 1.29 -4.09 7.66
C ASN A 147 -0.13 -3.75 7.17
N ALA A 148 -0.64 -4.64 6.31
CA ALA A 148 -2.04 -5.07 6.34
C ALA A 148 -2.12 -6.57 6.01
N ASN A 149 -2.91 -7.29 6.80
CA ASN A 149 -3.20 -8.70 6.60
C ASN A 149 -4.19 -8.89 5.44
N SER A 150 -3.99 -10.00 4.71
CA SER A 150 -4.95 -10.68 3.81
C SER A 150 -5.57 -9.90 2.65
N ALA A 151 -4.73 -9.51 1.71
CA ALA A 151 -4.91 -9.64 0.27
C ALA A 151 -3.50 -9.48 -0.32
N ASP A 152 -3.17 -10.15 -1.42
CA ASP A 152 -1.82 -10.18 -2.01
C ASP A 152 -1.04 -8.87 -1.81
N ALA A 153 -0.02 -8.92 -0.95
CA ALA A 153 0.63 -7.78 -0.29
C ALA A 153 1.45 -6.86 -1.21
N ASN A 154 1.23 -6.92 -2.52
CA ASN A 154 1.83 -6.01 -3.48
C ASN A 154 0.80 -5.27 -4.36
N ASN A 155 -0.50 -5.40 -4.12
CA ASN A 155 -1.50 -4.70 -4.91
C ASN A 155 -2.84 -4.56 -4.17
N ALA A 156 -3.08 -3.39 -3.58
CA ALA A 156 -4.40 -2.97 -3.14
C ALA A 156 -5.28 -2.70 -4.37
N ASN A 157 -5.93 -3.74 -4.86
CA ASN A 157 -6.83 -3.67 -6.01
C ASN A 157 -8.17 -3.08 -5.60
N GLY A 158 -8.85 -2.46 -6.57
CA GLY A 158 -10.25 -2.11 -6.40
C GLY A 158 -11.16 -3.35 -6.44
N PRO A 159 -12.48 -3.15 -6.29
CA PRO A 159 -13.46 -4.24 -6.33
C PRO A 159 -13.54 -4.95 -7.68
N ASP A 160 -12.97 -4.36 -8.73
CA ASP A 160 -12.85 -4.91 -10.08
C ASP A 160 -11.80 -6.02 -10.21
N GLY A 161 -10.97 -6.22 -9.18
CA GLY A 161 -9.95 -7.28 -9.15
C GLY A 161 -8.78 -7.08 -10.13
N ILE A 162 -8.80 -6.01 -10.92
CA ILE A 162 -7.74 -5.68 -11.87
C ILE A 162 -6.57 -5.06 -11.11
N CYS A 163 -5.43 -5.73 -11.16
CA CYS A 163 -4.23 -5.25 -10.51
C CYS A 163 -3.35 -4.42 -11.44
N ARG A 164 -2.61 -3.45 -10.86
CA ARG A 164 -1.68 -2.58 -11.60
C ARG A 164 -0.69 -3.36 -12.46
N ARG A 165 -0.28 -4.55 -11.99
CA ARG A 165 0.68 -5.41 -12.69
C ARG A 165 0.12 -5.93 -14.01
N VAL A 166 -1.15 -6.33 -14.03
CA VAL A 166 -1.84 -6.79 -15.24
C VAL A 166 -1.97 -5.65 -16.23
N LEU A 167 -2.38 -4.46 -15.77
CA LEU A 167 -2.47 -3.27 -16.62
C LEU A 167 -1.11 -2.88 -17.20
N LYS A 168 -0.02 -3.02 -16.44
CA LYS A 168 1.33 -2.70 -16.92
C LYS A 168 1.85 -3.75 -17.90
N ALA A 169 1.66 -5.04 -17.61
CA ALA A 169 2.16 -6.12 -18.44
C ALA A 169 1.39 -6.27 -19.75
N CYS A 170 0.09 -5.96 -19.75
CA CYS A 170 -0.80 -6.09 -20.89
C CYS A 170 -1.25 -4.71 -21.42
N ALA A 171 -0.45 -3.66 -21.21
CA ALA A 171 -0.84 -2.29 -21.51
C ALA A 171 -1.24 -2.12 -22.98
N ASP A 172 -0.41 -2.63 -23.91
CA ASP A 172 -0.62 -2.48 -25.34
C ASP A 172 -1.89 -3.18 -25.82
N GLN A 173 -2.19 -4.36 -25.27
CA GLN A 173 -3.36 -5.16 -25.62
C GLN A 173 -4.65 -4.57 -25.03
N LEU A 174 -4.57 -3.99 -23.83
CA LEU A 174 -5.73 -3.46 -23.12
C LEU A 174 -6.02 -1.99 -23.47
N ALA A 175 -5.04 -1.25 -23.99
CA ALA A 175 -5.14 0.17 -24.30
C ALA A 175 -6.36 0.48 -25.17
N SER A 176 -6.51 -0.22 -26.30
CA SER A 176 -7.63 0.02 -27.23
C SER A 176 -8.99 -0.18 -26.56
N ALA A 177 -9.15 -1.23 -25.75
CA ALA A 177 -10.42 -1.52 -25.09
C ALA A 177 -10.78 -0.46 -24.05
N PHE A 178 -9.81 -0.04 -23.22
CA PHE A 178 -10.06 1.01 -22.24
C PHE A 178 -10.21 2.39 -22.88
N THR A 179 -9.51 2.70 -23.97
CA THR A 179 -9.73 3.92 -24.74
C THR A 179 -11.16 3.99 -25.27
N ASP A 180 -11.68 2.89 -25.81
CA ASP A 180 -13.07 2.82 -26.28
C ASP A 180 -14.08 3.04 -25.14
N ILE A 181 -13.84 2.41 -23.97
CA ILE A 181 -14.67 2.60 -22.77
C ILE A 181 -14.63 4.06 -22.30
N PHE A 182 -13.44 4.67 -22.22
CA PHE A 182 -13.28 6.04 -21.74
C PHE A 182 -13.95 7.05 -22.68
N ASN A 183 -13.77 6.90 -24.00
CA ASN A 183 -14.40 7.78 -24.97
C ASN A 183 -15.92 7.62 -24.96
N LEU A 184 -16.44 6.40 -24.82
CA LEU A 184 -17.87 6.16 -24.71
C LEU A 184 -18.45 6.76 -23.42
N SER A 185 -17.78 6.57 -22.29
CA SER A 185 -18.12 7.18 -20.99
C SER A 185 -18.19 8.71 -21.08
N LEU A 186 -17.21 9.35 -21.71
CA LEU A 186 -17.20 10.81 -21.93
C LEU A 186 -18.32 11.27 -22.86
N THR A 187 -18.57 10.53 -23.95
CA THR A 187 -19.60 10.88 -24.95
C THR A 187 -21.00 10.78 -24.35
N LEU A 188 -21.27 9.74 -23.56
CA LEU A 188 -22.56 9.54 -22.90
C LEU A 188 -22.70 10.37 -21.62
N GLY A 189 -21.59 10.86 -21.04
CA GLY A 189 -21.58 11.50 -19.72
C GLY A 189 -21.88 10.53 -18.58
N ILE A 190 -21.64 9.22 -18.77
CA ILE A 190 -21.98 8.17 -17.81
C ILE A 190 -20.71 7.39 -17.44
N VAL A 191 -20.36 7.42 -16.15
CA VAL A 191 -19.29 6.55 -15.61
C VAL A 191 -19.84 5.13 -15.42
N PRO A 192 -19.12 4.08 -15.86
CA PRO A 192 -19.50 2.68 -15.66
C PRO A 192 -19.75 2.32 -14.18
N SER A 193 -20.69 1.41 -13.93
CA SER A 193 -21.04 0.94 -12.58
C SER A 193 -19.85 0.35 -11.81
N SER A 194 -19.06 -0.55 -12.41
CA SER A 194 -17.85 -1.13 -11.79
C SER A 194 -16.85 -0.07 -11.33
N PHE A 195 -16.75 1.03 -12.06
CA PHE A 195 -15.81 2.11 -11.75
C PHE A 195 -16.31 3.03 -10.62
N LYS A 196 -17.62 3.03 -10.33
CA LYS A 196 -18.22 3.77 -9.20
C LYS A 196 -18.08 3.03 -7.87
N CYS A 197 -17.77 1.74 -7.90
CA CYS A 197 -17.63 0.91 -6.70
C CYS A 197 -16.26 1.11 -6.03
N SER A 198 -16.24 1.07 -4.69
CA SER A 198 -15.00 1.08 -3.92
C SER A 198 -15.08 0.18 -2.69
N THR A 199 -13.93 -0.34 -2.26
CA THR A 199 -13.80 -1.08 -1.00
C THR A 199 -13.24 -0.17 0.07
N ILE A 200 -13.96 0.05 1.16
CA ILE A 200 -13.48 0.86 2.28
C ILE A 200 -12.62 0.00 3.20
N VAL A 201 -11.35 0.40 3.37
CA VAL A 201 -10.40 -0.22 4.28
C VAL A 201 -10.11 0.74 5.44
N PRO A 202 -10.47 0.42 6.69
CA PRO A 202 -10.17 1.25 7.83
C PRO A 202 -8.68 1.16 8.20
N VAL A 203 -7.99 2.29 8.23
CA VAL A 203 -6.58 2.42 8.62
C VAL A 203 -6.47 3.14 9.96
N LEU A 204 -5.63 2.65 10.87
CA LEU A 204 -5.47 3.23 12.20
C LEU A 204 -4.80 4.61 12.16
N LYS A 205 -5.39 5.61 12.82
CA LYS A 205 -4.76 6.92 13.10
C LYS A 205 -3.66 6.80 14.15
N LYS A 206 -3.86 5.91 15.12
CA LYS A 206 -2.99 5.75 16.28
C LYS A 206 -2.91 4.27 16.70
N PRO A 207 -1.85 3.84 17.42
CA PRO A 207 -1.59 2.43 17.70
C PRO A 207 -2.67 1.72 18.54
N ARG A 208 -3.42 2.47 19.34
CA ARG A 208 -4.49 1.97 20.22
C ARG A 208 -5.76 2.78 19.97
N PRO A 209 -6.65 2.31 19.09
CA PRO A 209 -7.92 2.99 18.84
C PRO A 209 -8.85 2.82 20.05
N SER A 210 -9.51 3.91 20.42
CA SER A 210 -10.49 4.01 21.51
C SER A 210 -11.92 4.13 20.98
N GLY A 211 -12.10 4.53 19.72
CA GLY A 211 -13.39 4.65 19.05
C GLY A 211 -13.27 4.60 17.53
N LEU A 212 -14.41 4.66 16.82
CA LEU A 212 -14.46 4.60 15.36
C LEU A 212 -13.78 5.81 14.69
N ASP A 213 -13.75 6.96 15.35
CA ASP A 213 -13.07 8.16 14.87
C ASP A 213 -11.54 8.02 14.80
N ASP A 214 -10.97 6.99 15.44
CA ASP A 214 -9.55 6.69 15.39
C ASP A 214 -9.12 5.93 14.12
N TYR A 215 -10.03 5.76 13.16
CA TYR A 215 -9.76 5.18 11.85
C TYR A 215 -9.87 6.23 10.75
N HIS A 216 -8.98 6.15 9.77
CA HIS A 216 -9.15 6.77 8.47
C HIS A 216 -9.80 5.75 7.52
N PRO A 217 -10.98 6.06 6.94
CA PRO A 217 -11.51 5.25 5.86
C PRO A 217 -10.70 5.49 4.58
N VAL A 218 -10.04 4.45 4.07
CA VAL A 218 -9.34 4.49 2.77
C VAL A 218 -10.18 3.78 1.73
N ALA A 219 -10.64 4.50 0.72
CA ALA A 219 -11.39 3.92 -0.39
C ALA A 219 -10.43 3.33 -1.45
N LEU A 220 -10.50 2.01 -1.63
CA LEU A 220 -9.85 1.32 -2.73
C LEU A 220 -10.77 1.34 -3.95
N THR A 221 -10.56 2.31 -4.84
CA THR A 221 -11.23 2.39 -6.14
C THR A 221 -10.49 1.58 -7.20
N SER A 222 -11.20 1.26 -8.29
CA SER A 222 -10.64 0.62 -9.49
C SER A 222 -9.35 1.30 -9.94
N VAL A 223 -8.34 0.50 -10.26
CA VAL A 223 -7.07 1.02 -10.82
C VAL A 223 -7.30 1.65 -12.19
N VAL A 224 -8.21 1.07 -12.98
CA VAL A 224 -8.60 1.59 -14.29
C VAL A 224 -9.30 2.94 -14.14
N MET A 225 -10.19 3.09 -13.15
CA MET A 225 -10.84 4.37 -12.87
C MET A 225 -9.82 5.45 -12.49
N LYS A 226 -8.81 5.14 -11.67
CA LYS A 226 -7.73 6.09 -11.34
C LYS A 226 -6.96 6.56 -12.57
N CYS A 227 -6.76 5.68 -13.56
CA CYS A 227 -6.17 6.07 -14.85
C CYS A 227 -7.08 7.05 -15.61
N PHE A 228 -8.38 6.78 -15.64
CA PHE A 228 -9.35 7.68 -16.28
C PHE A 228 -9.44 9.04 -15.58
N GLU A 229 -9.53 9.07 -14.25
CA GLU A 229 -9.51 10.31 -13.44
C GLU A 229 -8.27 11.15 -13.72
N LYS A 230 -7.11 10.50 -13.89
CA LYS A 230 -5.86 11.20 -14.21
C LYS A 230 -5.93 11.89 -15.58
N LEU A 231 -6.44 11.21 -16.61
CA LEU A 231 -6.61 11.80 -17.94
C LEU A 231 -7.56 13.00 -17.90
N VAL A 232 -8.69 12.84 -17.21
CA VAL A 232 -9.69 13.90 -17.05
C VAL A 232 -9.12 15.06 -16.24
N ARG A 233 -8.38 14.80 -15.15
CA ARG A 233 -7.71 15.83 -14.35
C ARG A 233 -6.72 16.63 -15.18
N ASP A 234 -5.90 15.97 -16.00
CA ASP A 234 -4.90 16.67 -16.80
C ASP A 234 -5.58 17.62 -17.80
N PHE A 235 -6.67 17.19 -18.44
CA PHE A 235 -7.52 18.04 -19.30
C PHE A 235 -8.17 19.22 -18.54
N ILE A 236 -8.68 18.96 -17.34
CA ILE A 236 -9.27 20.01 -16.49
C ILE A 236 -8.21 21.03 -16.12
N THR A 237 -7.03 20.56 -15.71
CA THR A 237 -5.95 21.41 -15.22
C THR A 237 -5.39 22.28 -16.34
N SER A 238 -5.31 21.77 -17.57
CA SER A 238 -4.94 22.59 -18.73
C SER A 238 -5.98 23.66 -19.10
N SER A 239 -7.22 23.48 -18.66
CA SER A 239 -8.30 24.45 -18.91
C SER A 239 -8.41 25.51 -17.81
N LEU A 240 -7.66 25.38 -16.70
CA LEU A 240 -7.63 26.37 -15.63
C LEU A 240 -6.75 27.56 -16.01
N PRO A 241 -7.07 28.78 -15.53
CA PRO A 241 -6.25 29.95 -15.78
C PRO A 241 -4.82 29.76 -15.24
N ALA A 242 -3.83 30.24 -16.00
CA ALA A 242 -2.41 30.11 -15.64
C ALA A 242 -2.06 30.81 -14.32
N SER A 243 -2.80 31.86 -13.96
CA SER A 243 -2.67 32.57 -12.68
C SER A 243 -3.73 32.07 -11.69
N MET A 244 -3.40 31.02 -10.94
CA MET A 244 -4.09 30.73 -9.69
C MET A 244 -3.69 31.74 -8.61
N ASP A 245 -4.42 31.75 -7.49
CA ASP A 245 -4.12 32.65 -6.38
C ASP A 245 -2.62 32.59 -6.02
N PRO A 246 -1.89 33.73 -6.10
CA PRO A 246 -0.48 33.78 -5.75
C PRO A 246 -0.16 33.34 -4.32
N LEU A 247 -1.15 33.23 -3.43
CA LEU A 247 -1.02 32.72 -2.06
C LEU A 247 -1.53 31.29 -1.89
N GLN A 248 -1.93 30.60 -2.98
CA GLN A 248 -2.20 29.18 -2.94
C GLN A 248 -0.90 28.37 -3.05
N PHE A 249 -0.47 27.77 -1.94
CA PHE A 249 0.74 26.95 -1.88
C PHE A 249 0.47 25.47 -2.10
N ALA A 250 -0.68 24.97 -1.63
CA ALA A 250 -1.07 23.57 -1.78
C ALA A 250 -1.55 23.26 -3.21
N TYR A 251 -1.26 22.04 -3.67
CA TYR A 251 -1.67 21.50 -4.97
C TYR A 251 -1.25 22.33 -6.19
N SER A 252 -0.26 23.21 -6.04
CA SER A 252 0.28 24.07 -7.09
C SER A 252 1.66 23.59 -7.53
N HIS A 253 1.97 23.77 -8.82
CA HIS A 253 3.27 23.40 -9.34
C HIS A 253 4.37 24.30 -8.76
N ASN A 254 5.53 23.71 -8.44
CA ASN A 254 6.71 24.42 -7.91
C ASN A 254 6.44 25.22 -6.62
N ARG A 255 5.53 24.73 -5.78
CA ARG A 255 5.26 25.28 -4.45
C ARG A 255 5.20 24.17 -3.41
N SER A 256 5.62 24.50 -2.21
CA SER A 256 5.74 23.59 -1.09
C SER A 256 5.13 24.19 0.18
N THR A 257 5.03 23.37 1.22
CA THR A 257 4.66 23.83 2.56
C THR A 257 5.71 24.79 3.14
N ASP A 258 6.97 24.62 2.76
CA ASP A 258 8.07 25.46 3.23
C ASP A 258 7.95 26.88 2.67
N ASP A 259 7.52 27.02 1.41
CA ASP A 259 7.25 28.34 0.81
C ASP A 259 6.14 29.08 1.55
N ALA A 260 5.08 28.35 1.98
CA ALA A 260 3.99 28.93 2.76
C ALA A 260 4.48 29.43 4.12
N ILE A 261 5.31 28.63 4.81
CA ILE A 261 5.91 28.98 6.10
C ILE A 261 6.86 30.17 5.94
N ALA A 262 7.73 30.14 4.94
CA ALA A 262 8.67 31.23 4.65
C ALA A 262 7.93 32.53 4.34
N HIS A 263 6.87 32.48 3.53
CA HIS A 263 6.03 33.63 3.23
C HIS A 263 5.34 34.20 4.49
N LEU A 264 4.78 33.33 5.32
CA LEU A 264 4.14 33.72 6.59
C LEU A 264 5.15 34.38 7.53
N LEU A 265 6.32 33.78 7.71
CA LEU A 265 7.39 34.30 8.57
C LEU A 265 7.91 35.65 8.04
N HIS A 266 8.20 35.73 6.75
CA HIS A 266 8.67 36.97 6.12
C HIS A 266 7.67 38.10 6.30
N THR A 267 6.38 37.84 6.07
CA THR A 267 5.30 38.83 6.25
C THR A 267 5.21 39.30 7.69
N THR A 268 5.34 38.37 8.65
CA THR A 268 5.27 38.64 10.09
C THR A 268 6.43 39.49 10.57
N LEU A 269 7.66 39.10 10.24
CA LEU A 269 8.88 39.80 10.66
C LEU A 269 8.96 41.18 10.02
N THR A 270 8.68 41.28 8.71
CA THR A 270 8.67 42.57 8.00
C THR A 270 7.68 43.57 8.60
N HIS A 271 6.54 43.09 9.10
CA HIS A 271 5.57 43.94 9.78
C HIS A 271 6.10 44.47 11.13
N LEU A 272 6.80 43.63 11.90
CA LEU A 272 7.42 44.01 13.18
C LEU A 272 8.58 44.99 12.98
N ASP A 273 9.42 44.78 11.95
CA ASP A 273 10.60 45.60 11.69
C ASP A 273 10.28 47.02 11.19
N LYS A 274 9.16 47.21 10.48
CA LYS A 274 8.78 48.51 9.89
C LYS A 274 8.28 49.55 10.91
N GLY A 275 8.35 49.27 12.21
CA GLY A 275 8.03 50.21 13.29
C GLY A 275 6.57 50.66 13.37
N ARG A 276 5.68 50.08 12.56
CA ARG A 276 4.24 50.39 12.52
C ARG A 276 3.39 49.47 13.39
N GLY A 277 3.94 48.39 13.93
CA GLY A 277 3.19 47.41 14.71
C GLY A 277 3.98 46.81 15.86
N ASN A 278 3.38 46.79 17.04
CA ASN A 278 3.98 46.22 18.26
C ASN A 278 3.68 44.71 18.43
N TYR A 279 2.74 44.16 17.67
CA TYR A 279 2.34 42.75 17.75
C TYR A 279 1.73 42.28 16.42
N VAL A 280 1.67 40.95 16.22
CA VAL A 280 1.00 40.30 15.09
C VAL A 280 -0.06 39.34 15.62
N LYS A 281 -1.24 39.31 14.99
CA LYS A 281 -2.31 38.35 15.26
C LYS A 281 -2.52 37.50 14.02
N MET A 282 -2.56 36.18 14.20
CA MET A 282 -2.82 35.21 13.13
C MET A 282 -4.13 34.49 13.41
N LEU A 283 -4.97 34.35 12.37
CA LEU A 283 -6.18 33.56 12.41
C LEU A 283 -5.98 32.33 11.52
N PHE A 284 -6.07 31.14 12.13
CA PHE A 284 -6.07 29.88 11.39
C PHE A 284 -7.52 29.43 11.20
N VAL A 285 -7.89 29.19 9.95
CA VAL A 285 -9.22 28.72 9.56
C VAL A 285 -9.05 27.37 8.87
N ASP A 286 -9.86 26.39 9.28
CA ASP A 286 -9.90 25.07 8.66
C ASP A 286 -11.35 24.68 8.33
N TYR A 287 -11.53 23.94 7.23
CA TYR A 287 -12.85 23.49 6.78
C TYR A 287 -13.16 22.11 7.35
N SER A 288 -14.26 22.02 8.10
CA SER A 288 -14.80 20.73 8.52
C SER A 288 -15.21 19.89 7.31
N SER A 289 -14.54 18.76 7.09
CA SER A 289 -14.91 17.78 6.05
C SER A 289 -14.95 18.37 4.63
N ALA A 290 -13.93 19.17 4.28
CA ALA A 290 -13.89 19.98 3.05
C ALA A 290 -14.28 19.26 1.75
N PHE A 291 -13.91 17.99 1.57
CA PHE A 291 -14.23 17.22 0.36
C PHE A 291 -15.67 16.68 0.34
N ASN A 292 -16.25 16.36 1.51
CA ASN A 292 -17.60 15.81 1.59
C ASN A 292 -18.67 16.91 1.54
N THR A 293 -18.28 18.17 1.76
CA THR A 293 -19.19 19.33 1.80
C THR A 293 -19.23 20.13 0.49
N ILE A 294 -18.55 19.65 -0.56
CA ILE A 294 -18.57 20.29 -1.89
C ILE A 294 -19.96 20.14 -2.52
N ILE A 295 -20.55 21.26 -2.93
CA ILE A 295 -21.84 21.29 -3.63
C ILE A 295 -21.58 21.17 -5.15
N PRO A 296 -22.00 20.08 -5.82
CA PRO A 296 -21.66 19.84 -7.22
C PRO A 296 -22.14 20.93 -8.20
N SER A 297 -23.32 21.51 -7.97
CA SER A 297 -23.88 22.57 -8.81
C SER A 297 -23.09 23.87 -8.77
N LEU A 298 -22.49 24.20 -7.62
CA LEU A 298 -21.60 25.37 -7.51
C LEU A 298 -20.25 25.09 -8.17
N LEU A 299 -19.77 23.85 -8.12
CA LEU A 299 -18.50 23.46 -8.75
C LEU A 299 -18.56 23.56 -10.28
N THR A 300 -19.69 23.16 -10.89
CA THR A 300 -19.90 23.31 -12.34
C THR A 300 -20.00 24.75 -12.77
N THR A 301 -20.58 25.62 -11.93
CA THR A 301 -20.72 27.07 -12.21
C THR A 301 -19.39 27.81 -12.10
N LYS A 302 -18.48 27.33 -11.25
CA LYS A 302 -17.10 27.87 -11.15
C LYS A 302 -16.18 27.37 -12.28
N ARG A 303 -16.72 26.64 -13.27
CA ARG A 303 -15.99 26.11 -14.41
C ARG A 303 -16.41 26.86 -15.68
N ILE A 304 -15.38 27.39 -16.36
CA ILE A 304 -15.38 28.37 -17.46
C ILE A 304 -15.49 29.81 -16.94
#